data_AF-A0A7Z9QJA7-F1
#
_entry.id   AF-A0A7Z9QJA7-F1
#
_cell.length_a   1.000
_cell.length_b   1.000
_cell.length_c   1.000
_cell.angle_alpha   90.00
_cell.angle_beta   90.00
_cell.angle_gamma   90.00
#
_symmetry.space_group_name_H-M   'P 1'
#
loop_
_entity.id
_entity.type
_entity.pdbx_description
1 polymer ?
#
loop_
_entity_poly.entity_id
_entity_poly.type
_entity_poly.pdbx_seq_one_letter_code
_entity_poly.pdbx_strand_id
1 'polypeptide(L)'
;SGLFIMDVTDPSNLKKVSSVGANGFAMWAIAKKGDYIFTGGEGSGLRVYDVSDVLKPTLVAQLNLPDSALTPDATDQPPFKMEIVGNFLFVADGDANGTGEGIQVVDISDPENPILKVYNDPLVTNGLTWDFLIEGYTMLIGNYRGGIQHVNLGESLDHDCDLVQNHADNSPLDPDMCP
;
A
#
# COMPACT_ATOMS: atom_id res chain seq x y z
N SER A 1 1.42 -2.29 21.07
CA SER A 1 1.60 -1.70 19.73
C SER A 1 0.44 -0.76 19.42
N GLY A 2 0.66 0.22 18.55
CA GLY A 2 -0.36 1.21 18.21
C GLY A 2 0.16 2.28 17.26
N LEU A 3 -0.75 3.06 16.71
CA LEU A 3 -0.46 4.26 15.94
C LEU A 3 -0.34 5.44 16.92
N PHE A 4 0.77 6.17 16.83
CA PHE A 4 1.07 7.33 17.66
C PHE A 4 1.08 8.60 16.81
N ILE A 5 0.40 9.64 17.29
CA ILE A 5 0.45 10.97 16.68
C ILE A 5 1.40 11.83 17.51
N MET A 6 2.41 12.40 16.84
CA MET A 6 3.48 13.16 17.47
C MET A 6 3.50 14.59 16.91
N ASP A 7 3.62 15.57 17.80
CA ASP A 7 4.00 16.94 17.44
C ASP A 7 5.52 16.97 17.26
N VAL A 8 5.93 17.34 16.05
CA VAL A 8 7.32 17.39 15.59
C VAL A 8 7.79 18.81 15.29
N THR A 9 7.05 19.83 15.75
CA THR A 9 7.37 21.24 15.50
C THR A 9 8.71 21.67 16.10
N ASP A 10 9.12 21.05 17.21
CA ASP A 10 10.45 21.19 17.80
C ASP A 10 11.17 19.83 17.74
N PRO A 11 12.12 19.63 16.81
CA PRO A 11 12.87 18.39 16.69
C PRO A 11 13.70 18.02 17.94
N SER A 12 13.98 19.00 18.80
CA SER A 12 14.68 18.75 20.09
C SER A 12 13.72 18.33 21.21
N ASN A 13 12.41 18.46 21.00
CA ASN A 13 11.37 18.21 21.99
C ASN A 13 10.08 17.68 21.34
N LEU A 14 10.13 16.43 20.85
CA LEU A 14 8.97 15.74 20.29
C LEU A 14 7.93 15.47 21.38
N LYS A 15 6.65 15.72 21.09
CA LYS A 15 5.55 15.48 22.05
C LYS A 15 4.53 14.52 21.48
N LYS A 16 4.12 13.52 22.28
CA LYS A 16 2.99 12.67 21.90
C LYS A 16 1.69 13.44 22.08
N VAL A 17 0.94 13.58 21.00
CA VAL A 17 -0.38 14.23 20.95
C VAL A 17 -1.48 13.24 21.35
N SER A 18 -1.49 12.08 20.70
CA SER A 18 -2.49 11.03 20.95
C SER A 18 -1.97 9.66 20.50
N SER A 19 -2.78 8.62 20.71
CA SER A 19 -2.48 7.27 20.22
C SER A 19 -3.74 6.43 20.14
N VAL A 20 -3.78 5.51 19.18
CA VAL A 20 -4.79 4.45 19.08
C VAL A 20 -4.12 3.09 19.16
N GLY A 21 -4.66 2.21 20.01
CA GLY A 21 -4.15 0.86 20.19
C GLY A 21 -4.38 -0.02 18.97
N ALA A 22 -3.45 -0.95 18.70
CA ALA A 22 -3.56 -1.89 17.58
C ALA A 22 -4.13 -3.26 17.98
N ASN A 23 -4.58 -3.48 19.23
CA ASN A 23 -5.19 -4.73 19.68
C ASN A 23 -4.41 -6.00 19.28
N GLY A 24 -3.09 -5.99 19.46
CA GLY A 24 -2.23 -7.12 19.11
C GLY A 24 -1.70 -7.13 17.68
N PHE A 25 -2.17 -6.26 16.79
CA PHE A 25 -1.61 -6.12 15.45
C PHE A 25 -0.29 -5.37 15.50
N ALA A 26 0.76 -6.01 14.99
CA ALA A 26 2.04 -5.36 14.75
C ALA A 26 1.97 -4.60 13.43
N MET A 27 2.22 -3.29 13.47
CA MET A 27 2.27 -2.42 12.29
C MET A 27 3.70 -2.35 11.78
N TRP A 28 3.90 -2.62 10.50
CA TRP A 28 5.21 -2.68 9.85
C TRP A 28 5.36 -1.65 8.74
N ALA A 29 4.26 -1.25 8.11
CA ALA A 29 4.24 -0.18 7.12
C ALA A 29 3.18 0.88 7.46
N ILE A 30 3.41 2.11 6.99
CA ILE A 30 2.49 3.23 7.13
C ILE A 30 2.48 4.08 5.85
N ALA A 31 1.29 4.51 5.42
CA ALA A 31 1.10 5.47 4.34
C ALA A 31 -0.04 6.45 4.71
N LYS A 32 -0.08 7.63 4.07
CA LYS A 32 -1.06 8.68 4.39
C LYS A 32 -1.67 9.26 3.11
N LYS A 33 -3.00 9.45 3.10
CA LYS A 33 -3.74 10.20 2.07
C LYS A 33 -4.81 11.04 2.73
N GLY A 34 -4.75 12.36 2.55
CA GLY A 34 -5.64 13.29 3.25
C GLY A 34 -5.56 13.07 4.77
N ASP A 35 -6.71 12.94 5.42
CA ASP A 35 -6.81 12.69 6.87
C ASP A 35 -6.82 11.20 7.23
N TYR A 36 -6.46 10.31 6.30
CA TYR A 36 -6.43 8.87 6.53
C TYR A 36 -5.00 8.34 6.59
N ILE A 37 -4.74 7.50 7.59
CA ILE A 37 -3.50 6.74 7.76
C ILE A 37 -3.79 5.27 7.50
N PHE A 38 -3.05 4.69 6.56
CA PHE A 38 -3.07 3.28 6.21
C PHE A 38 -1.90 2.61 6.90
N THR A 39 -2.15 1.48 7.57
CA THR A 39 -1.07 0.68 8.17
C THR A 39 -1.17 -0.77 7.73
N GLY A 40 -0.03 -1.31 7.30
CA GLY A 40 0.15 -2.71 6.97
C GLY A 40 0.83 -3.45 8.12
N GLY A 41 0.52 -4.73 8.31
CA GLY A 41 1.07 -5.49 9.43
C GLY A 41 0.82 -7.00 9.36
N GLU A 42 1.11 -7.68 10.48
CA GLU A 42 1.04 -9.14 10.60
C GLU A 42 -0.21 -9.78 9.98
N GLY A 43 -0.01 -10.90 9.27
CA GLY A 43 -1.04 -11.65 8.55
C GLY A 43 -1.59 -10.93 7.33
N SER A 44 -0.71 -10.18 6.63
CA SER A 44 -1.05 -9.34 5.47
C SER A 44 -2.28 -8.45 5.68
N GLY A 45 -2.42 -7.90 6.89
CA GLY A 45 -3.55 -7.04 7.24
C GLY A 45 -3.32 -5.58 6.85
N LEU A 46 -4.35 -4.93 6.31
CA LEU A 46 -4.44 -3.49 6.15
C LEU A 46 -5.44 -2.91 7.16
N ARG A 47 -5.07 -1.81 7.79
CA ARG A 47 -5.95 -1.02 8.66
C ARG A 47 -5.94 0.43 8.22
N VAL A 48 -7.11 1.07 8.25
CA VAL A 48 -7.27 2.48 7.92
C VAL A 48 -7.77 3.22 9.13
N TYR A 49 -7.08 4.29 9.47
CA TYR A 49 -7.39 5.18 10.57
C TYR A 49 -7.76 6.55 10.03
N ASP A 50 -8.93 7.05 10.38
CA ASP A 50 -9.26 8.47 10.25
C ASP A 50 -8.54 9.23 11.38
N VAL A 51 -7.79 10.25 10.99
CA VAL A 51 -7.02 11.14 11.87
C VAL A 51 -7.37 12.62 11.66
N SER A 52 -8.56 12.91 11.13
CA SER A 52 -9.11 14.27 10.98
C SER A 52 -9.16 15.02 12.32
N ASP A 53 -9.50 14.32 13.41
CA ASP A 53 -9.20 14.74 14.78
C ASP A 53 -7.92 14.05 15.28
N VAL A 54 -6.80 14.79 15.23
CA VAL A 54 -5.49 14.30 15.68
C VAL A 54 -5.44 13.98 17.18
N LEU A 55 -6.40 14.42 18.00
CA LEU A 55 -6.50 14.07 19.41
C LEU A 55 -7.23 12.73 19.61
N LYS A 56 -8.02 12.31 18.62
CA LYS A 56 -8.88 11.14 18.68
C LYS A 56 -8.87 10.34 17.36
N PRO A 57 -7.72 9.76 16.98
CA PRO A 57 -7.67 8.89 15.82
C PRO A 57 -8.59 7.67 15.97
N THR A 58 -9.27 7.26 14.90
CA THR A 58 -10.25 6.16 14.90
C THR A 58 -9.99 5.16 13.79
N LEU A 59 -10.03 3.87 14.12
CA LEU A 59 -9.99 2.80 13.12
C LEU A 59 -11.32 2.78 12.37
N VAL A 60 -11.30 3.03 11.06
CA VAL A 60 -12.51 3.11 10.21
C VAL A 60 -12.64 1.91 9.27
N ALA A 61 -11.54 1.28 8.87
CA ALA A 61 -11.57 0.10 8.02
C ALA A 61 -10.49 -0.92 8.38
N GLN A 62 -10.79 -2.18 8.07
CA GLN A 62 -9.88 -3.31 8.14
C GLN A 62 -10.08 -4.19 6.92
N LEU A 63 -8.99 -4.55 6.26
CA LEU A 63 -9.00 -5.43 5.10
C LEU A 63 -7.91 -6.48 5.30
N ASN A 64 -8.31 -7.75 5.22
CA ASN A 64 -7.32 -8.83 5.15
C ASN A 64 -6.88 -8.90 3.69
N LEU A 65 -5.59 -8.66 3.44
CA LEU A 65 -5.03 -8.90 2.13
C LEU A 65 -4.68 -10.40 2.04
N PRO A 66 -4.84 -11.03 0.85
CA PRO A 66 -4.44 -12.41 0.63
C PRO A 66 -3.00 -12.60 1.07
N ASP A 67 -2.76 -13.68 1.77
CA ASP A 67 -1.41 -14.16 1.98
C ASP A 67 -1.10 -15.12 0.83
N SER A 68 -0.01 -14.84 0.14
CA SER A 68 0.45 -15.63 -0.97
C SER A 68 1.37 -16.78 -0.54
N ALA A 69 1.74 -16.86 0.75
CA ALA A 69 2.32 -18.05 1.34
C ALA A 69 1.26 -19.17 1.36
N LEU A 70 1.53 -20.25 0.63
CA LEU A 70 0.68 -21.45 0.57
C LEU A 70 0.44 -22.12 1.94
N THR A 71 1.16 -21.65 2.98
CA THR A 71 0.98 -22.03 4.37
C THR A 71 1.16 -20.80 5.26
N PRO A 72 0.29 -20.57 6.27
CA PRO A 72 0.58 -19.66 7.37
C PRO A 72 1.69 -20.28 8.24
N ASP A 73 2.91 -20.22 7.71
CA ASP A 73 4.15 -20.60 8.38
C ASP A 73 4.72 -19.32 9.02
N ALA A 74 5.48 -19.47 10.10
CA ALA A 74 6.21 -18.39 10.78
C ALA A 74 7.25 -17.66 9.90
N THR A 75 7.27 -17.94 8.61
CA THR A 75 8.05 -17.27 7.57
C THR A 75 7.22 -16.23 6.79
N ASP A 76 5.90 -16.15 7.01
CA ASP A 76 5.04 -15.05 6.55
C ASP A 76 5.61 -13.72 7.05
N GLN A 77 5.81 -12.79 6.12
CA GLN A 77 6.39 -11.50 6.43
C GLN A 77 5.34 -10.40 6.23
N PRO A 78 5.18 -9.52 7.23
CA PRO A 78 4.24 -8.41 7.13
C PRO A 78 4.66 -7.45 6.01
N PRO A 79 3.72 -6.66 5.47
CA PRO A 79 4.05 -5.67 4.46
C PRO A 79 5.07 -4.68 5.01
N PHE A 80 6.27 -4.67 4.41
CA PHE A 80 7.37 -3.81 4.83
C PHE A 80 7.27 -2.41 4.24
N LYS A 81 6.65 -2.29 3.06
CA LYS A 81 6.52 -1.03 2.35
C LYS A 81 5.11 -0.87 1.81
N MET A 82 4.61 0.36 1.92
CA MET A 82 3.42 0.82 1.24
C MET A 82 3.68 2.18 0.61
N GLU A 83 3.06 2.42 -0.54
CA GLU A 83 3.14 3.70 -1.24
C GLU A 83 1.79 4.02 -1.89
N ILE A 84 1.40 5.29 -1.85
CA ILE A 84 0.13 5.75 -2.42
C ILE A 84 0.41 6.52 -3.71
N VAL A 85 -0.24 6.10 -4.79
CA VAL A 85 -0.23 6.80 -6.08
C VAL A 85 -1.68 7.05 -6.48
N GLY A 86 -2.10 8.32 -6.45
CA GLY A 86 -3.48 8.71 -6.69
C GLY A 86 -4.47 8.03 -5.75
N ASN A 87 -5.32 7.17 -6.31
CA ASN A 87 -6.31 6.39 -5.57
C ASN A 87 -5.85 4.98 -5.20
N PHE A 88 -4.59 4.62 -5.46
CA PHE A 88 -4.11 3.26 -5.21
C PHE A 88 -3.03 3.23 -4.15
N LEU A 89 -3.16 2.28 -3.24
CA LEU A 89 -2.16 1.89 -2.27
C LEU A 89 -1.47 0.64 -2.80
N PHE A 90 -0.19 0.74 -3.11
CA PHE A 90 0.67 -0.38 -3.41
C PHE A 90 1.24 -0.91 -2.10
N VAL A 91 1.16 -2.21 -1.92
CA VAL A 91 1.58 -2.91 -0.70
C VAL A 91 2.60 -3.96 -1.13
N ALA A 92 3.80 -3.87 -0.58
CA ALA A 92 4.79 -4.93 -0.73
C ALA A 92 4.24 -6.19 -0.05
N ASP A 93 4.11 -7.25 -0.83
CA ASP A 93 3.78 -8.58 -0.35
C ASP A 93 4.90 -9.54 -0.73
N GLY A 94 5.01 -10.65 -0.03
CA GLY A 94 6.00 -11.65 -0.39
C GLY A 94 5.95 -12.88 0.49
N ASP A 95 5.93 -14.03 -0.18
CA ASP A 95 6.15 -15.32 0.44
C ASP A 95 7.65 -15.64 0.56
N ALA A 96 8.10 -16.04 1.74
CA ALA A 96 9.49 -16.44 2.01
C ALA A 96 9.94 -17.66 1.18
N ASN A 97 8.98 -18.45 0.70
CA ASN A 97 9.20 -19.61 -0.18
C ASN A 97 9.23 -19.22 -1.67
N GLY A 98 9.00 -17.95 -1.99
CA GLY A 98 9.09 -17.41 -3.35
C GLY A 98 7.98 -17.91 -4.28
N THR A 99 6.84 -18.35 -3.73
CA THR A 99 5.70 -18.85 -4.51
C THR A 99 4.54 -17.85 -4.61
N GLY A 100 4.68 -16.70 -3.95
CA GLY A 100 3.62 -15.72 -3.74
C GLY A 100 3.79 -14.35 -4.43
N GLU A 101 2.71 -13.58 -4.41
CA GLU A 101 2.53 -12.23 -4.97
C GLU A 101 3.62 -11.26 -4.48
N GLY A 102 4.11 -10.38 -5.36
CA GLY A 102 5.17 -9.43 -5.00
C GLY A 102 4.66 -8.06 -4.59
N ILE A 103 3.57 -7.59 -5.21
CA ILE A 103 2.93 -6.32 -4.91
C ILE A 103 1.42 -6.51 -4.98
N GLN A 104 0.73 -6.13 -3.92
CA GLN A 104 -0.72 -6.03 -3.88
C GLN A 104 -1.13 -4.58 -4.11
N VAL A 105 -2.30 -4.39 -4.72
CA VAL A 105 -2.82 -3.05 -5.02
C VAL A 105 -4.21 -2.92 -4.41
N VAL A 106 -4.41 -1.88 -3.63
CA VAL A 106 -5.69 -1.58 -2.97
C VAL A 106 -6.20 -0.25 -3.50
N ASP A 107 -7.42 -0.24 -4.02
CA ASP A 107 -8.15 0.98 -4.33
C ASP A 107 -8.61 1.62 -3.01
N ILE A 108 -8.18 2.86 -2.82
CA ILE A 108 -8.41 3.72 -1.66
C ILE A 108 -9.05 5.05 -2.10
N SER A 109 -9.82 5.03 -3.19
CA SER A 109 -10.68 6.15 -3.60
C SER A 109 -11.68 6.52 -2.49
N ASP A 110 -12.24 5.51 -1.82
CA ASP A 110 -12.95 5.62 -0.55
C ASP A 110 -12.11 4.96 0.57
N PRO A 111 -11.39 5.75 1.40
CA PRO A 111 -10.57 5.22 2.48
C PRO A 111 -11.32 4.44 3.56
N GLU A 112 -12.62 4.67 3.73
CA GLU A 112 -13.45 3.94 4.69
C GLU A 112 -13.92 2.59 4.12
N ASN A 113 -13.86 2.42 2.80
CA ASN A 113 -14.24 1.21 2.09
C ASN A 113 -13.14 0.78 1.09
N PRO A 114 -11.92 0.44 1.54
CA PRO A 114 -10.83 0.07 0.65
C PRO A 114 -11.10 -1.29 -0.04
N ILE A 115 -10.69 -1.40 -1.31
CA ILE A 115 -10.97 -2.58 -2.14
C ILE A 115 -9.66 -3.15 -2.69
N LEU A 116 -9.34 -4.40 -2.38
CA LEU A 116 -8.23 -5.09 -3.03
C LEU A 116 -8.52 -5.28 -4.53
N LYS A 117 -7.58 -4.87 -5.37
CA LYS A 117 -7.63 -5.09 -6.82
C LYS A 117 -6.89 -6.39 -7.16
N VAL A 118 -7.59 -7.29 -7.83
CA VAL A 118 -7.01 -8.51 -8.41
C VAL A 118 -6.84 -8.28 -9.90
N TYR A 119 -5.61 -8.41 -10.39
CA TYR A 119 -5.27 -8.27 -11.80
C TYR A 119 -5.07 -9.65 -12.44
N ASN A 120 -5.39 -9.76 -13.73
CA ASN A 120 -5.16 -10.98 -14.52
C ASN A 120 -3.67 -11.26 -14.73
N ASP A 121 -2.84 -10.20 -14.71
CA ASP A 121 -1.38 -10.27 -14.67
C ASP A 121 -0.93 -9.64 -13.35
N PRO A 122 -0.84 -10.42 -12.26
CA PRO A 122 -0.42 -9.90 -10.97
C PRO A 122 1.02 -9.38 -11.05
N LEU A 123 1.33 -8.35 -10.26
CA LEU A 123 2.69 -7.82 -10.11
C LEU A 123 3.56 -8.82 -9.33
N VAL A 124 3.89 -9.94 -9.98
CA VAL A 124 4.67 -11.02 -9.39
C VAL A 124 6.13 -10.63 -9.44
N THR A 125 6.79 -10.71 -8.29
CA THR A 125 8.23 -10.52 -8.20
C THR A 125 8.85 -11.85 -7.79
N ASN A 126 10.04 -12.15 -8.31
CA ASN A 126 10.73 -13.40 -7.96
C ASN A 126 11.34 -13.32 -6.54
N GLY A 127 10.50 -13.47 -5.50
CA GLY A 127 10.88 -13.50 -4.09
C GLY A 127 10.19 -12.44 -3.22
N LEU A 128 10.71 -12.21 -2.02
CA LEU A 128 10.18 -11.23 -1.07
C LEU A 128 10.40 -9.79 -1.56
N THR A 129 9.33 -9.02 -1.75
CA THR A 129 9.45 -7.56 -1.92
C THR A 129 9.63 -6.91 -0.56
N TRP A 130 10.79 -6.28 -0.33
CA TRP A 130 11.07 -5.56 0.92
C TRP A 130 10.77 -4.09 0.80
N ASP A 131 11.15 -3.52 -0.33
CA ASP A 131 10.99 -2.11 -0.59
C ASP A 131 10.73 -1.93 -2.07
N PHE A 132 10.05 -0.85 -2.39
CA PHE A 132 9.90 -0.40 -3.75
C PHE A 132 9.83 1.12 -3.77
N LEU A 133 10.08 1.66 -4.95
CA LEU A 133 9.91 3.06 -5.29
C LEU A 133 9.06 3.13 -6.55
N ILE A 134 8.04 3.98 -6.55
CA ILE A 134 7.30 4.27 -7.78
C ILE A 134 7.78 5.61 -8.32
N GLU A 135 8.28 5.58 -9.56
CA GLU A 135 8.65 6.77 -10.31
C GLU A 135 7.89 6.76 -11.64
N GLY A 136 6.86 7.61 -11.73
CA GLY A 136 5.94 7.62 -12.87
C GLY A 136 5.27 6.24 -13.03
N TYR A 137 5.47 5.62 -14.20
CA TYR A 137 4.95 4.29 -14.51
C TYR A 137 5.93 3.17 -14.17
N THR A 138 7.11 3.46 -13.62
CA THR A 138 8.07 2.41 -13.27
C THR A 138 8.07 2.21 -11.77
N MET A 139 7.83 0.97 -11.34
CA MET A 139 8.12 0.54 -9.99
C MET A 139 9.50 -0.13 -9.97
N LEU A 140 10.43 0.39 -9.17
CA LEU A 140 11.69 -0.26 -8.86
C LEU A 140 11.52 -1.05 -7.57
N ILE A 141 11.86 -2.33 -7.60
CA ILE A 141 11.55 -3.29 -6.53
C ILE A 141 12.85 -3.86 -5.98
N GLY A 142 13.08 -3.67 -4.68
CA GLY A 142 14.13 -4.34 -3.93
C GLY A 142 13.65 -5.70 -3.43
N ASN A 143 14.13 -6.76 -4.06
CA ASN A 143 13.77 -8.13 -3.72
C ASN A 143 14.90 -8.87 -2.98
N TYR A 144 14.56 -9.60 -1.91
CA TYR A 144 15.53 -10.35 -1.10
C TYR A 144 16.33 -11.39 -1.90
N ARG A 145 15.67 -12.10 -2.83
CA ARG A 145 16.31 -13.16 -3.63
C ARG A 145 16.62 -12.72 -5.06
N GLY A 146 15.80 -11.83 -5.61
CA GLY A 146 15.89 -11.39 -7.01
C GLY A 146 16.74 -10.14 -7.24
N GLY A 147 17.26 -9.49 -6.20
CA GLY A 147 17.97 -8.20 -6.34
C GLY A 147 17.01 -7.08 -6.73
N ILE A 148 17.49 -6.12 -7.54
CA ILE A 148 16.65 -5.01 -8.03
C ILE A 148 15.90 -5.46 -9.28
N GLN A 149 14.58 -5.42 -9.23
CA GLN A 149 13.67 -5.64 -10.35
C GLN A 149 12.99 -4.32 -10.72
N HIS A 150 12.44 -4.23 -11.92
CA HIS A 150 11.56 -3.14 -12.29
C HIS A 150 10.29 -3.70 -12.92
N VAL A 151 9.16 -3.06 -12.66
CA VAL A 151 7.88 -3.39 -13.28
C VAL A 151 7.28 -2.11 -13.86
N ASN A 152 6.80 -2.19 -15.10
CA ASN A 152 6.08 -1.11 -15.72
C ASN A 152 4.59 -1.22 -15.33
N LEU A 153 4.05 -0.14 -14.80
CA LEU A 153 2.67 0.01 -14.36
C LEU A 153 1.74 0.48 -15.50
N GLY A 154 2.26 0.75 -16.71
CA GLY A 154 1.47 1.15 -17.87
C GLY A 154 1.98 0.57 -19.18
N GLU A 155 1.26 -0.38 -19.79
CA GLU A 155 1.78 -1.12 -20.95
C GLU A 155 1.03 -0.91 -22.30
N SER A 156 -0.16 -0.29 -22.42
CA SER A 156 -0.65 0.32 -23.70
C SER A 156 -2.09 0.88 -23.69
N LEU A 157 -2.33 1.83 -24.62
CA LEU A 157 -3.54 2.52 -25.11
C LEU A 157 -4.54 3.07 -24.07
N ASP A 158 -4.69 4.39 -24.16
CA ASP A 158 -5.68 5.33 -23.64
C ASP A 158 -6.98 4.72 -23.08
N HIS A 159 -7.34 5.10 -21.84
CA HIS A 159 -8.38 4.51 -21.01
C HIS A 159 -9.38 5.53 -20.47
N ASP A 160 -9.02 6.82 -20.44
CA ASP A 160 -9.97 7.89 -20.20
C ASP A 160 -10.62 8.35 -21.53
N CYS A 161 -10.20 7.76 -22.66
CA CYS A 161 -10.72 7.98 -24.01
C CYS A 161 -10.34 9.35 -24.59
N ASP A 162 -9.29 9.99 -24.07
CA ASP A 162 -8.78 11.29 -24.53
C ASP A 162 -7.85 11.21 -25.77
N LEU A 163 -7.61 9.99 -26.25
CA LEU A 163 -6.68 9.57 -27.31
C LEU A 163 -5.19 9.66 -26.95
N VAL A 164 -4.87 9.74 -25.66
CA VAL A 164 -3.53 9.76 -25.07
C VAL A 164 -3.30 8.46 -24.30
N GLN A 165 -2.21 7.73 -24.59
CA GLN A 165 -1.96 6.44 -23.95
C GLN A 165 -1.98 6.56 -22.42
N ASN A 166 -2.46 5.57 -21.65
CA ASN A 166 -2.52 5.68 -20.17
C ASN A 166 -1.19 5.97 -19.50
N HIS A 167 -0.09 5.55 -20.11
CA HIS A 167 1.25 5.92 -19.65
C HIS A 167 1.65 7.36 -20.04
N ALA A 168 0.77 8.13 -20.66
CA ALA A 168 0.90 9.51 -21.12
C ALA A 168 -0.27 10.40 -20.65
N ASP A 169 -1.20 9.84 -19.88
CA ASP A 169 -2.38 10.51 -19.32
C ASP A 169 -2.09 11.03 -17.89
N ASN A 170 -2.52 12.25 -17.58
CA ASN A 170 -2.40 12.86 -16.24
C ASN A 170 -3.47 12.36 -15.26
N SER A 171 -4.47 11.69 -15.80
CA SER A 171 -5.67 11.14 -15.21
C SER A 171 -5.80 9.68 -15.68
N PRO A 172 -4.75 8.83 -15.57
CA PRO A 172 -4.63 7.53 -16.27
C PRO A 172 -5.72 6.50 -15.91
N LEU A 173 -6.61 6.86 -14.98
CA LEU A 173 -7.73 6.11 -14.42
C LEU A 173 -8.91 7.06 -14.10
N ASP A 174 -9.17 8.05 -14.95
CA ASP A 174 -10.28 9.00 -14.81
C ASP A 174 -11.52 8.52 -15.58
N PRO A 175 -12.58 8.06 -14.88
CA PRO A 175 -13.76 7.50 -15.52
C PRO A 175 -14.70 8.57 -16.11
N ASP A 176 -14.47 9.86 -15.85
CA ASP A 176 -15.39 10.95 -16.22
C ASP A 176 -15.17 11.47 -17.66
N MET A 177 -14.20 10.91 -18.40
CA MET A 177 -13.80 11.38 -19.74
C MET A 177 -14.34 10.54 -20.91
N CYS A 178 -15.05 9.43 -20.66
CA CYS A 178 -15.68 8.64 -21.73
C CYS A 178 -17.23 8.82 -21.72
N PRO A 179 -17.91 8.97 -22.88
CA PRO A 179 -19.38 9.06 -22.97
C PRO A 179 -20.12 7.75 -22.68
#